data_AF-A0A0G0A3V7-F1
#
_entry.id   AF-A0A0G0A3V7-F1
#
_cell.length_a   1.000
_cell.length_b   1.000
_cell.length_c   1.000
_cell.angle_alpha   90.00
_cell.angle_beta   90.00
_cell.angle_gamma   90.00
#
_symmetry.space_group_name_H-M   'P 1'
#
loop_
_entity.id
_entity.type
_entity.pdbx_description
1 polymer ?
#
loop_
_entity_poly.entity_id
_entity_poly.type
_entity_poly.pdbx_seq_one_letter_code
_entity_poly.pdbx_strand_id
1 'polypeptide(L)'
;MKKIEDLNKGDLIRADICSRPNAINGKYKTCGLGLELEDTRSKDMFFLETLRMRADLADKMIAEAESQGKDTTDSNIMKELGEKIHATGKPLHRSESIMTAVFVSLQLMAYYGIAIGIWGLVFKKSFLVFGLYGVIVGLLISLLSAAPVVAFQRTKERIRNIVDGVGLMWGNLGIIIGVVGLVVWVMRSIFFN
;
A
#
# COMPACT_ATOMS: atom_id res chain seq x y z
N MET A 1 35.58 -10.34 -19.35
CA MET A 1 34.75 -10.15 -18.13
C MET A 1 34.40 -8.68 -18.03
N LYS A 2 33.11 -8.31 -18.02
CA LYS A 2 32.72 -6.93 -17.71
C LYS A 2 33.02 -6.66 -16.24
N LYS A 3 33.56 -5.48 -15.92
CA LYS A 3 33.72 -5.07 -14.52
C LYS A 3 32.34 -4.88 -13.89
N ILE A 4 32.22 -5.13 -12.59
CA ILE A 4 30.95 -4.99 -11.84
C ILE A 4 30.35 -3.57 -12.00
N GLU A 5 31.20 -2.58 -12.24
CA GLU A 5 30.83 -1.17 -12.50
C GLU A 5 30.07 -0.96 -13.83
N ASP A 6 30.11 -1.91 -14.77
CA ASP A 6 29.42 -1.83 -16.07
C ASP A 6 28.06 -2.55 -16.10
N LEU A 7 27.60 -3.09 -14.96
CA LEU A 7 26.33 -3.81 -14.89
C LEU A 7 25.16 -2.85 -14.71
N ASN A 8 24.14 -3.00 -15.56
CA ASN A 8 22.89 -2.25 -15.38
C ASN A 8 22.20 -2.72 -14.09
N LYS A 9 21.43 -1.84 -13.43
CA LYS A 9 20.67 -2.13 -12.20
C LYS A 9 19.86 -3.43 -12.28
N GLY A 10 19.30 -3.73 -13.46
CA GLY A 10 18.58 -4.99 -13.70
C GLY A 10 19.48 -6.22 -13.56
N ASP A 11 20.70 -6.19 -14.09
CA ASP A 11 21.65 -7.30 -14.01
C ASP A 11 22.13 -7.52 -12.57
N LEU A 12 22.31 -6.43 -11.81
CA LEU A 12 22.63 -6.51 -10.38
C LEU A 12 21.51 -7.20 -9.58
N ILE A 13 20.25 -6.89 -9.86
CA ILE A 13 19.10 -7.53 -9.21
C ILE A 13 19.05 -9.03 -9.55
N ARG A 14 19.33 -9.40 -10.81
CA ARG A 14 19.35 -10.80 -11.22
C ARG A 14 20.47 -11.57 -10.54
N ALA A 15 21.67 -10.99 -10.50
CA ALA A 15 22.82 -11.58 -9.81
C ALA A 15 22.53 -11.74 -8.31
N ASP A 16 21.92 -10.74 -7.68
CA ASP A 16 21.48 -10.79 -6.28
C ASP A 16 20.52 -11.96 -6.03
N ILE A 17 19.46 -12.11 -6.85
CA ILE A 17 18.48 -13.20 -6.68
C ILE A 17 19.11 -14.57 -6.94
N CYS A 18 19.90 -14.72 -8.01
CA CYS A 18 20.46 -16.01 -8.40
C CYS A 18 21.60 -16.48 -7.48
N SER A 19 22.28 -15.56 -6.79
CA SER A 19 23.37 -15.87 -5.86
C SER A 19 22.90 -16.25 -4.46
N ARG A 20 21.60 -16.16 -4.16
CA ARG A 20 21.08 -16.47 -2.83
C ARG A 20 21.17 -17.97 -2.52
N PRO A 21 21.45 -18.37 -1.27
CA PRO A 21 21.50 -19.78 -0.88
C PRO A 21 20.21 -20.54 -1.23
N ASN A 22 19.04 -19.92 -1.02
CA ASN A 22 17.74 -20.53 -1.32
C ASN A 22 17.46 -20.63 -2.84
N ALA A 23 18.06 -19.77 -3.66
CA ALA A 23 18.02 -19.90 -5.10
C ALA A 23 18.92 -21.06 -5.58
N ILE A 24 20.17 -21.10 -5.07
CA ILE A 24 21.15 -22.14 -5.41
C ILE A 24 20.66 -23.53 -5.01
N ASN A 25 20.02 -23.64 -3.84
CA ASN A 25 19.48 -24.90 -3.33
C ASN A 25 18.13 -25.30 -3.98
N GLY A 26 17.66 -24.55 -4.98
CA GLY A 26 16.41 -24.83 -5.68
C GLY A 26 15.14 -24.63 -4.85
N LYS A 27 15.24 -24.10 -3.62
CA LYS A 27 14.10 -23.87 -2.71
C LYS A 27 13.05 -22.95 -3.35
N TYR A 28 13.48 -21.93 -4.10
CA TYR A 28 12.56 -21.04 -4.84
C TYR A 28 11.78 -21.74 -5.95
N LYS A 29 12.39 -22.74 -6.60
CA LYS A 29 11.75 -23.57 -7.62
C LYS A 29 10.70 -24.46 -6.97
N THR A 30 11.03 -25.09 -5.84
CA THR A 30 10.09 -25.93 -5.08
C THR A 30 8.90 -25.14 -4.53
N CYS A 31 9.12 -23.88 -4.13
CA CYS A 31 8.04 -22.95 -3.76
C CYS A 31 7.19 -22.45 -4.97
N GLY A 32 7.56 -22.75 -6.22
CA GLY A 32 6.83 -22.30 -7.40
C GLY A 32 6.84 -20.78 -7.59
N LEU A 33 7.90 -20.08 -7.19
CA LEU A 33 7.92 -18.60 -7.14
C LEU A 33 8.16 -17.92 -8.49
N GLY A 34 8.47 -18.66 -9.56
CA GLY A 34 8.83 -18.07 -10.86
C GLY A 34 10.07 -17.17 -10.78
N LEU A 35 11.03 -17.54 -9.92
CA LEU A 35 12.31 -16.84 -9.74
C LEU A 35 13.42 -17.48 -10.59
N GLU A 36 13.05 -18.24 -11.63
CA GLU A 36 14.01 -18.93 -12.48
C GLU A 36 14.73 -17.98 -13.44
N LEU A 37 15.87 -18.43 -13.97
CA LEU A 37 16.69 -17.70 -14.93
C LEU A 37 15.92 -17.27 -16.19
N GLU A 38 14.83 -17.94 -16.53
CA GLU A 38 13.98 -17.59 -17.68
C GLU A 38 13.03 -16.42 -17.38
N ASP A 39 12.36 -16.43 -16.23
CA ASP A 39 11.48 -15.32 -15.80
C ASP A 39 12.30 -14.05 -15.53
N THR A 40 13.49 -14.20 -14.95
CA THR A 40 14.39 -13.09 -14.70
C THR A 40 14.95 -12.47 -15.99
N ARG A 41 14.72 -13.00 -17.21
CA ARG A 41 15.18 -12.36 -18.47
C ARG A 41 14.43 -11.09 -18.86
N SER A 42 13.32 -10.77 -18.21
CA SER A 42 12.54 -9.54 -18.47
C SER A 42 13.41 -8.27 -18.36
N LYS A 43 13.36 -7.40 -19.39
CA LYS A 43 13.99 -6.08 -19.37
C LYS A 43 13.24 -5.07 -18.49
N ASP A 44 12.05 -5.40 -18.03
CA ASP A 44 11.26 -4.52 -17.18
C ASP A 44 11.89 -4.46 -15.77
N MET A 45 12.48 -3.30 -15.46
CA MET A 45 13.08 -3.02 -14.16
C MET A 45 12.07 -3.18 -13.01
N PHE A 46 10.80 -2.87 -13.26
CA PHE A 46 9.75 -2.99 -12.25
C PHE A 46 9.46 -4.47 -11.93
N PHE A 47 9.43 -5.30 -12.96
CA PHE A 47 9.31 -6.75 -12.81
C PHE A 47 10.49 -7.33 -12.05
N LEU A 48 11.73 -6.92 -12.38
CA LEU A 48 12.92 -7.39 -11.67
C LEU A 48 12.93 -6.98 -10.20
N GLU A 49 12.57 -5.74 -9.87
CA GLU A 49 12.44 -5.31 -8.47
C GLU A 49 11.34 -6.08 -7.72
N THR A 50 10.26 -6.46 -8.42
CA THR A 50 9.21 -7.31 -7.86
C THR A 50 9.71 -8.71 -7.55
N LEU A 51 10.46 -9.32 -8.45
CA LEU A 51 11.10 -10.62 -8.21
C LEU A 51 12.05 -10.55 -7.02
N ARG A 52 12.81 -9.46 -6.88
CA ARG A 52 13.70 -9.26 -5.72
C ARG A 52 12.93 -9.23 -4.40
N MET A 53 11.83 -8.48 -4.36
CA MET A 53 10.97 -8.41 -3.17
C MET A 53 10.34 -9.77 -2.83
N ARG A 54 9.94 -10.55 -3.85
CA ARG A 54 9.46 -11.93 -3.64
C ARG A 54 10.54 -12.83 -3.08
N ALA A 55 11.78 -12.71 -3.57
CA ALA A 55 12.92 -13.43 -3.02
C ALA A 55 13.18 -13.04 -1.55
N ASP A 56 13.17 -11.73 -1.22
CA ASP A 56 13.33 -11.26 0.17
C ASP A 56 12.26 -11.82 1.11
N LEU A 57 11.01 -11.84 0.65
CA LEU A 57 9.88 -12.37 1.43
C LEU A 57 9.98 -13.90 1.58
N ALA A 58 10.39 -14.60 0.53
CA ALA A 58 10.62 -16.03 0.56
C ALA A 58 11.74 -16.39 1.54
N ASP A 59 12.88 -15.69 1.49
CA ASP A 59 13.99 -15.88 2.42
C ASP A 59 13.54 -15.72 3.87
N LYS A 60 12.75 -14.66 4.15
CA LYS A 60 12.22 -14.42 5.50
C LYS A 60 11.29 -15.55 5.96
N MET A 61 10.34 -15.97 5.12
CA MET A 61 9.37 -17.01 5.49
C MET A 61 10.02 -18.39 5.63
N ILE A 62 11.01 -18.70 4.78
CA ILE A 62 11.80 -19.94 4.88
C ILE A 62 12.60 -19.94 6.19
N ALA A 63 13.30 -18.85 6.50
CA ALA A 63 14.06 -18.75 7.75
C ALA A 63 13.15 -18.84 9.00
N GLU A 64 11.96 -18.24 8.94
CA GLU A 64 10.97 -18.34 10.02
C GLU A 64 10.47 -19.78 10.19
N ALA A 65 10.17 -20.48 9.09
CA ALA A 65 9.79 -21.89 9.12
C ALA A 65 10.90 -22.79 9.70
N GLU A 66 12.15 -22.57 9.30
CA GLU A 66 13.32 -23.30 9.83
C GLU A 66 13.51 -23.05 11.33
N SER A 67 13.32 -21.79 11.77
CA SER A 67 13.40 -21.45 13.20
C SER A 67 12.30 -22.12 14.04
N GLN A 68 11.15 -22.45 13.42
CA GLN A 68 10.06 -23.20 14.03
C GLN A 68 10.28 -24.73 13.97
N GLY A 69 11.43 -25.19 13.48
CA GLY A 69 11.77 -26.61 13.35
C GLY A 69 11.09 -27.30 12.17
N LYS A 70 10.53 -26.55 11.21
CA LYS A 70 9.97 -27.14 9.99
C LYS A 70 11.09 -27.53 9.04
N ASP A 71 10.95 -28.70 8.41
CA ASP A 71 11.89 -29.16 7.41
C ASP A 71 11.61 -28.49 6.06
N THR A 72 12.39 -27.46 5.72
CA THR A 72 12.29 -26.76 4.43
C THR A 72 12.97 -27.49 3.27
N THR A 73 13.43 -28.72 3.49
CA THR A 73 13.79 -29.66 2.41
C THR A 73 12.59 -30.49 1.95
N ASP A 74 11.53 -30.59 2.76
CA ASP A 74 10.29 -31.25 2.38
C ASP A 74 9.53 -30.41 1.33
N SER A 75 9.28 -31.04 0.17
CA SER A 75 8.54 -30.41 -0.92
C SER A 75 7.11 -30.02 -0.54
N ASN A 76 6.46 -30.70 0.41
CA ASN A 76 5.09 -30.36 0.82
C ASN A 76 5.07 -29.07 1.64
N ILE A 77 5.98 -28.95 2.63
CA ILE A 77 6.15 -27.74 3.44
C ILE A 77 6.54 -26.55 2.55
N MET A 78 7.42 -26.78 1.58
CA MET A 78 7.86 -25.76 0.64
C MET A 78 6.76 -25.31 -0.32
N LYS A 79 5.88 -26.21 -0.77
CA LYS A 79 4.71 -25.85 -1.56
C LYS A 79 3.71 -25.01 -0.76
N GLU A 80 3.43 -25.39 0.49
CA GLU A 80 2.57 -24.61 1.39
C GLU A 80 3.14 -23.21 1.65
N LEU A 81 4.46 -23.11 1.88
CA LEU A 81 5.15 -21.82 1.97
C LEU A 81 5.01 -21.04 0.67
N GLY A 82 5.20 -21.69 -0.48
CA GLY A 82 5.04 -21.09 -1.80
C GLY A 82 3.66 -20.46 -2.01
N GLU A 83 2.60 -21.16 -1.64
CA GLU A 83 1.23 -20.63 -1.70
C GLU A 83 1.04 -19.42 -0.78
N LYS A 84 1.56 -19.46 0.45
CA LYS A 84 1.56 -18.31 1.37
C LYS A 84 2.33 -17.12 0.81
N ILE A 85 3.52 -17.36 0.27
CA ILE A 85 4.36 -16.34 -0.38
C ILE A 85 3.63 -15.75 -1.60
N HIS A 86 2.93 -16.56 -2.40
CA HIS A 86 2.12 -16.08 -3.53
C HIS A 86 0.93 -15.24 -3.06
N ALA A 87 0.26 -15.64 -1.98
CA ALA A 87 -0.84 -14.88 -1.40
C ALA A 87 -0.38 -13.52 -0.87
N THR A 88 0.74 -13.48 -0.14
CA THR A 88 1.32 -12.25 0.42
C THR A 88 2.03 -11.38 -0.62
N GLY A 89 2.66 -12.02 -1.61
CA GLY A 89 3.52 -11.42 -2.62
C GLY A 89 2.87 -11.18 -3.97
N LYS A 90 1.53 -11.08 -4.07
CA LYS A 90 0.86 -10.58 -5.28
C LYS A 90 1.31 -9.14 -5.51
N PRO A 91 2.17 -8.86 -6.52
CA PRO A 91 2.56 -7.50 -6.82
C PRO A 91 1.31 -6.74 -7.20
N LEU A 92 1.18 -5.57 -6.61
CA LEU A 92 0.13 -4.68 -6.99
C LEU A 92 0.51 -4.05 -8.33
N HIS A 93 -0.34 -4.19 -9.34
CA HIS A 93 -0.14 -3.47 -10.59
C HIS A 93 -0.21 -1.96 -10.30
N ARG A 94 0.66 -1.15 -10.89
CA ARG A 94 0.73 0.31 -10.63
C ARG A 94 -0.64 1.00 -10.81
N SER A 95 -1.48 0.50 -11.71
CA SER A 95 -2.85 0.99 -11.90
C SER A 95 -3.75 0.75 -10.67
N GLU A 96 -3.60 -0.37 -9.97
CA GLU A 96 -4.37 -0.68 -8.76
C GLU A 96 -3.94 0.23 -7.59
N SER A 97 -2.65 0.57 -7.44
CA SER A 97 -2.19 1.49 -6.36
C SER A 97 -2.68 2.89 -6.62
N ILE A 98 -2.57 3.34 -7.88
CA ILE A 98 -3.07 4.64 -8.29
C ILE A 98 -4.59 4.71 -8.08
N MET A 99 -5.34 3.69 -8.51
CA MET A 99 -6.80 3.66 -8.32
C MET A 99 -7.18 3.68 -6.83
N THR A 100 -6.46 2.94 -6.00
CA THR A 100 -6.68 2.94 -4.54
C THR A 100 -6.39 4.32 -3.95
N ALA A 101 -5.27 4.95 -4.33
CA ALA A 101 -4.93 6.30 -3.90
C ALA A 101 -5.98 7.34 -4.33
N VAL A 102 -6.49 7.24 -5.55
CA VAL A 102 -7.58 8.10 -6.05
C VAL A 102 -8.85 7.89 -5.24
N PHE A 103 -9.22 6.64 -4.95
CA PHE A 103 -10.41 6.33 -4.17
C PHE A 103 -10.34 6.90 -2.75
N VAL A 104 -9.22 6.72 -2.05
CA VAL A 104 -9.00 7.29 -0.71
C VAL A 104 -9.03 8.83 -0.75
N SER A 105 -8.48 9.43 -1.80
CA SER A 105 -8.54 10.88 -1.99
C SER A 105 -9.97 11.39 -2.10
N LEU A 106 -10.79 10.73 -2.91
CA LEU A 106 -12.19 11.08 -3.08
C LEU A 106 -12.99 10.94 -1.78
N GLN A 107 -12.73 9.90 -0.99
CA GLN A 107 -13.37 9.73 0.32
C GLN A 107 -13.01 10.86 1.28
N LEU A 108 -11.72 11.23 1.38
CA LEU A 108 -11.29 12.35 2.23
C LEU A 108 -11.91 13.68 1.77
N MET A 109 -11.93 13.95 0.46
CA MET A 109 -12.59 15.13 -0.10
C MET A 109 -14.07 15.19 0.29
N ALA A 110 -14.79 14.06 0.20
CA ALA A 110 -16.20 13.99 0.57
C ALA A 110 -16.41 14.24 2.07
N TYR A 111 -15.64 13.58 2.94
CA TYR A 111 -15.79 13.74 4.39
C TYR A 111 -15.53 15.18 4.84
N TYR A 112 -14.42 15.77 4.40
CA TYR A 112 -14.10 17.15 4.77
C TYR A 112 -15.03 18.17 4.10
N GLY A 113 -15.48 17.91 2.87
CA GLY A 113 -16.48 18.72 2.19
C GLY A 113 -17.80 18.79 2.97
N ILE A 114 -18.32 17.65 3.41
CA ILE A 114 -19.55 17.60 4.21
C ILE A 114 -19.32 18.26 5.58
N ALA A 115 -18.25 17.89 6.28
CA ALA A 115 -17.96 18.39 7.62
C ALA A 115 -17.85 19.92 7.65
N ILE A 116 -17.07 20.50 6.74
CA ILE A 116 -16.89 21.96 6.68
C ILE A 116 -18.13 22.64 6.08
N GLY A 117 -18.85 21.99 5.16
CA GLY A 117 -20.15 22.46 4.68
C GLY A 117 -21.14 22.70 5.82
N ILE A 118 -21.25 21.78 6.78
CA ILE A 118 -22.10 21.92 7.98
C ILE A 118 -21.71 23.19 8.77
N TRP A 119 -20.42 23.51 8.89
CA TRP A 119 -19.97 24.75 9.51
C TRP A 119 -20.39 26.01 8.75
N GLY A 120 -20.57 25.93 7.43
CA GLY A 120 -21.18 27.03 6.66
C GLY A 120 -22.58 27.39 7.17
N LEU A 121 -23.39 26.39 7.53
CA LEU A 121 -24.72 26.60 8.12
C LEU A 121 -24.63 27.26 9.50
N VAL A 122 -23.66 26.84 10.32
CA VAL A 122 -23.38 27.44 11.63
C VAL A 122 -23.16 28.94 11.49
N PHE A 123 -22.41 29.40 10.48
CA PHE A 123 -22.06 30.81 10.31
C PHE A 123 -23.08 31.64 9.51
N LYS A 124 -24.26 31.08 9.17
CA LYS A 124 -25.22 31.69 8.22
C LYS A 124 -24.53 32.09 6.89
N LYS A 125 -23.53 31.31 6.47
CA LYS A 125 -22.84 31.46 5.19
C LYS A 125 -23.28 30.36 4.25
N SER A 126 -22.86 30.45 2.99
CA SER A 126 -23.20 29.44 1.99
C SER A 126 -22.56 28.09 2.35
N PHE A 127 -23.41 27.08 2.56
CA PHE A 127 -23.02 25.68 2.72
C PHE A 127 -22.12 25.21 1.57
N LEU A 128 -22.43 25.63 0.34
CA LEU A 128 -21.67 25.23 -0.85
C LEU A 128 -20.25 25.80 -0.85
N VAL A 129 -20.08 27.06 -0.44
CA VAL A 129 -18.75 27.71 -0.41
C VAL A 129 -17.87 27.06 0.65
N PHE A 130 -18.42 26.80 1.84
CA PHE A 130 -17.71 26.09 2.90
C PHE A 130 -17.42 24.63 2.52
N GLY A 131 -18.36 23.96 1.86
CA GLY A 131 -18.15 22.61 1.34
C GLY A 131 -17.00 22.55 0.34
N LEU A 132 -16.88 23.53 -0.57
CA LEU A 132 -15.74 23.63 -1.48
C LEU A 132 -14.41 23.81 -0.75
N TYR A 133 -14.36 24.65 0.29
CA TYR A 133 -13.15 24.74 1.13
C TYR A 133 -12.82 23.39 1.78
N GLY A 134 -13.83 22.66 2.24
CA GLY A 134 -13.63 21.33 2.80
C GLY A 134 -13.10 20.31 1.79
N VAL A 135 -13.59 20.35 0.55
CA VAL A 135 -13.06 19.53 -0.54
C VAL A 135 -11.59 19.83 -0.80
N ILE A 136 -11.21 21.12 -0.85
CA ILE A 136 -9.82 21.55 -1.04
C ILE A 136 -8.93 21.05 0.11
N VAL A 137 -9.39 21.19 1.36
CA VAL A 137 -8.67 20.68 2.54
C VAL A 137 -8.51 19.17 2.48
N GLY A 138 -9.56 18.42 2.15
CA GLY A 138 -9.50 16.96 2.01
C GLY A 138 -8.54 16.52 0.91
N LEU A 139 -8.50 17.24 -0.21
CA LEU A 139 -7.53 17.01 -1.28
C LEU A 139 -6.09 17.26 -0.82
N LEU A 140 -5.82 18.36 -0.12
CA LEU A 140 -4.49 18.68 0.42
C LEU A 140 -4.00 17.61 1.41
N ILE A 141 -4.87 17.18 2.34
CA ILE A 141 -4.55 16.10 3.29
C ILE A 141 -4.22 14.81 2.54
N SER A 142 -5.00 14.47 1.51
CA SER A 142 -4.74 13.28 0.71
C SER A 142 -3.41 13.36 -0.03
N LEU A 143 -3.12 14.49 -0.68
CA LEU A 143 -1.87 14.71 -1.42
C LEU A 143 -0.63 14.69 -0.52
N LEU A 144 -0.76 15.12 0.74
CA LEU A 144 0.35 15.13 1.69
C LEU A 144 0.53 13.80 2.42
N SER A 145 -0.53 13.02 2.61
CA SER A 145 -0.51 11.82 3.44
C SER A 145 -0.74 10.54 2.64
N ALA A 146 -1.91 10.40 2.02
CA ALA A 146 -2.39 9.14 1.48
C ALA A 146 -1.80 8.84 0.10
N ALA A 147 -1.84 9.80 -0.82
CA ALA A 147 -1.50 9.59 -2.21
C ALA A 147 -0.02 9.22 -2.43
N PRO A 148 0.97 9.91 -1.81
CA PRO A 148 2.37 9.53 -1.99
C PRO A 148 2.63 8.15 -1.37
N VAL A 149 2.16 7.95 -0.15
CA VAL A 149 2.48 6.74 0.62
C VAL A 149 1.86 5.51 -0.04
N VAL A 150 0.62 5.59 -0.54
CA VAL A 150 -0.05 4.49 -1.26
C VAL A 150 0.55 4.26 -2.65
N ALA A 151 0.89 5.32 -3.39
CA ALA A 151 1.46 5.20 -4.74
C ALA A 151 2.86 4.56 -4.74
N PHE A 152 3.63 4.71 -3.66
CA PHE A 152 4.96 4.10 -3.51
C PHE A 152 4.95 2.70 -2.88
N GLN A 153 3.80 2.21 -2.40
CA GLN A 153 3.74 0.85 -1.88
C GLN A 153 3.64 -0.20 -2.98
N ARG A 154 4.21 -1.37 -2.67
CA ARG A 154 4.38 -2.47 -3.62
C ARG A 154 3.55 -3.71 -3.28
N THR A 155 2.85 -3.71 -2.14
CA THR A 155 2.05 -4.85 -1.65
C THR A 155 0.63 -4.43 -1.26
N LYS A 156 -0.35 -5.30 -1.53
CA LYS A 156 -1.77 -5.08 -1.20
C LYS A 156 -2.00 -4.88 0.30
N GLU A 157 -1.39 -5.72 1.12
CA GLU A 157 -1.56 -5.70 2.58
C GLU A 157 -1.04 -4.40 3.19
N ARG A 158 0.13 -3.91 2.73
CA ARG A 158 0.68 -2.66 3.23
C ARG A 158 -0.17 -1.47 2.81
N ILE A 159 -0.68 -1.45 1.56
CA ILE A 159 -1.63 -0.43 1.12
C ILE A 159 -2.86 -0.43 2.01
N ARG A 160 -3.44 -1.60 2.27
CA ARG A 160 -4.62 -1.72 3.13
C ARG A 160 -4.35 -1.17 4.52
N ASN A 161 -3.24 -1.54 5.16
CA ASN A 161 -2.88 -1.03 6.49
C ASN A 161 -2.68 0.49 6.50
N ILE A 162 -2.11 1.06 5.43
CA ILE A 162 -1.95 2.51 5.29
C ILE A 162 -3.31 3.18 5.07
N VAL A 163 -4.16 2.64 4.21
CA VAL A 163 -5.52 3.17 3.95
C VAL A 163 -6.32 3.15 5.25
N ASP A 164 -6.28 2.03 5.99
CA ASP A 164 -6.97 1.89 7.27
C ASP A 164 -6.41 2.88 8.30
N GLY A 165 -5.09 3.04 8.37
CA GLY A 165 -4.45 4.03 9.24
C GLY A 165 -4.79 5.48 8.90
N VAL A 166 -4.80 5.84 7.62
CA VAL A 166 -5.21 7.16 7.12
C VAL A 166 -6.69 7.41 7.43
N GLY A 167 -7.55 6.41 7.21
CA GLY A 167 -8.97 6.48 7.51
C GLY A 167 -9.23 6.67 9.01
N LEU A 168 -8.54 5.92 9.86
CA LEU A 168 -8.62 6.05 11.31
C LEU A 168 -8.13 7.41 11.82
N MET A 169 -7.08 7.95 11.22
CA MET A 169 -6.50 9.22 11.68
C MET A 169 -7.27 10.43 11.14
N TRP A 170 -7.41 10.53 9.81
CA TRP A 170 -8.00 11.70 9.16
C TRP A 170 -9.51 11.59 8.97
N GLY A 171 -10.03 10.39 8.71
CA GLY A 171 -11.48 10.17 8.57
C GLY A 171 -12.22 10.46 9.88
N ASN A 172 -11.73 9.92 11.00
CA ASN A 172 -12.32 10.18 12.31
C ASN A 172 -12.26 11.67 12.71
N LEU A 173 -11.16 12.36 12.40
CA LEU A 173 -11.07 13.81 12.64
C LEU A 173 -12.13 14.57 11.83
N GLY A 174 -12.29 14.26 10.54
CA GLY A 174 -13.34 14.86 9.71
C GLY A 174 -14.75 14.63 10.27
N ILE A 175 -15.04 13.41 10.73
CA ILE A 175 -16.34 13.06 11.35
C ILE A 175 -16.56 13.86 12.63
N ILE A 176 -15.57 13.92 13.54
CA ILE A 176 -15.67 14.67 14.79
C ILE A 176 -15.94 16.16 14.51
N ILE A 177 -15.19 16.76 13.57
CA ILE A 177 -15.39 18.16 13.16
C ILE A 177 -16.81 18.39 12.65
N GLY A 178 -17.34 17.46 11.84
CA GLY A 178 -18.70 17.53 11.30
C GLY A 178 -19.77 17.39 12.39
N VAL A 179 -19.63 16.43 13.30
CA VAL A 179 -20.57 16.21 14.42
C VAL A 179 -20.60 17.42 15.34
N VAL A 180 -19.44 17.96 15.72
CA VAL A 180 -19.37 19.17 16.54
C VAL A 180 -20.06 20.34 15.83
N GLY A 181 -19.80 20.54 14.53
CA GLY A 181 -20.46 21.57 13.75
C GLY A 181 -21.98 21.40 13.72
N LEU A 182 -22.47 20.17 13.58
CA LEU A 182 -23.90 19.86 13.56
C LEU A 182 -24.56 20.14 14.91
N VAL A 183 -23.94 19.73 16.03
CA VAL A 183 -24.45 20.01 17.38
C VAL A 183 -24.52 21.52 17.63
N VAL A 184 -23.47 22.27 17.25
CA VAL A 184 -23.45 23.73 17.39
C VAL A 184 -24.54 24.37 16.54
N TRP A 185 -24.75 23.90 15.31
CA TRP A 185 -25.81 24.40 14.45
C TRP A 185 -27.20 24.16 15.04
N VAL A 186 -27.47 22.97 15.57
CA VAL A 186 -28.75 22.63 16.22
C VAL A 186 -28.99 23.51 17.46
N MET A 187 -27.99 23.61 18.35
CA MET A 187 -28.06 24.49 19.53
C MET A 187 -28.35 25.94 19.12
N ARG A 188 -27.65 26.44 18.10
CA ARG A 188 -27.89 27.78 17.58
C ARG A 188 -29.32 27.96 17.08
N SER A 189 -29.84 26.97 16.36
CA SER A 189 -31.18 27.01 15.77
C SER A 189 -32.30 26.94 16.82
N ILE A 190 -32.06 26.33 17.98
CA ILE A 190 -33.03 26.22 19.08
C ILE A 190 -33.02 27.48 19.97
N PHE A 191 -31.83 27.99 20.31
CA PHE A 191 -31.69 29.02 21.34
C PHE A 191 -31.58 30.46 20.80
N PHE A 192 -31.19 30.64 19.54
CA PHE A 192 -30.86 31.96 18.97
C PHE A 192 -31.63 32.28 17.68
N ASN A 193 -32.73 31.57 17.44
CA ASN A 193 -33.64 31.77 16.33
C ASN A 193 -35.02 32.12 16.90
#